data_AF-A0A1I7U7N4-F1
#
_entry.id   AF-A0A1I7U7N4-F1
#
_cell.length_a   1.000
_cell.length_b   1.000
_cell.length_c   1.000
_cell.angle_alpha   90.00
_cell.angle_beta   90.00
_cell.angle_gamma   90.00
#
_symmetry.space_group_name_H-M   'P 1'
#
loop_
_entity.id
_entity.type
_entity.pdbx_description
1 polymer ?
#
loop_
_entity_poly.entity_id
_entity_poly.type
_entity_poly.pdbx_seq_one_letter_code
_entity_poly.pdbx_strand_id
1 'polypeptide(L)'
;MITAVTPFVPCRHDGPCDVENELCSCRENGMCSSLCKCDPNCPQRFPGCNCSPGQCQSKACQCYRASWECSPLTCRNCKCDSMDTNEIKCKNFSMNRMNHKKMMVGKSKIAGNGLFILESAEKDEFITEYVGERITDDEAERRGAIYDKLKCSYIFNLTTGGAIDSFSLGNISRFANHESTDPTLYARTVVVGGEHRIGFYAKKALKPGDELLFDYDYAIEHQKAISNEASSDKKMKKKKKKAKESTPPSDSIPGSSSSSSLS
;
A
#
# COMPACT_ATOMS: atom_id res chain seq x y z
N MET A 1 -30.02 -5.63 -1.32
CA MET A 1 -29.04 -6.60 -1.86
C MET A 1 -27.75 -6.32 -1.14
N ILE A 2 -27.25 -7.26 -0.34
CA ILE A 2 -26.12 -7.02 0.57
C ILE A 2 -24.83 -7.18 -0.25
N THR A 3 -24.21 -6.07 -0.64
CA THR A 3 -22.83 -6.00 -1.17
C THR A 3 -21.87 -6.04 0.02
N ALA A 4 -21.70 -7.22 0.61
CA ALA A 4 -20.72 -7.43 1.65
C ALA A 4 -19.35 -7.69 1.02
N VAL A 5 -18.39 -6.89 1.43
CA VAL A 5 -16.97 -7.26 1.52
C VAL A 5 -16.91 -8.67 2.04
N THR A 6 -16.52 -9.65 1.22
CA THR A 6 -16.31 -11.00 1.71
C THR A 6 -14.85 -11.13 2.12
N PRO A 7 -14.50 -10.96 3.41
CA PRO A 7 -13.27 -11.57 3.90
C PRO A 7 -13.32 -13.04 3.54
N PHE A 8 -12.15 -13.66 3.39
CA PHE A 8 -12.13 -15.11 3.23
C PHE A 8 -12.75 -15.72 4.50
N VAL A 9 -13.99 -16.23 4.39
CA VAL A 9 -14.70 -16.85 5.51
C VAL A 9 -14.41 -18.35 5.47
N PRO A 10 -13.68 -18.90 6.46
CA PRO A 10 -13.41 -20.32 6.50
C PRO A 10 -14.71 -21.12 6.54
N CYS A 11 -14.87 -22.08 5.63
CA CYS A 11 -16.10 -22.86 5.55
C CYS A 11 -16.25 -23.82 6.74
N ARG A 12 -17.50 -24.07 7.12
CA ARG A 12 -17.90 -25.08 8.09
C ARG A 12 -19.29 -25.58 7.73
N HIS A 13 -19.36 -26.78 7.16
CA HIS A 13 -20.58 -27.42 6.73
C HIS A 13 -20.32 -28.93 6.62
N ASP A 14 -21.40 -29.70 6.53
CA ASP A 14 -21.32 -31.11 6.16
C ASP A 14 -21.23 -31.26 4.64
N GLY A 15 -20.74 -32.42 4.19
CA GLY A 15 -20.58 -32.71 2.76
C GLY A 15 -19.35 -32.07 2.11
N PRO A 16 -19.15 -32.31 0.79
CA PRO A 16 -17.97 -31.88 0.05
C PRO A 16 -17.94 -30.35 -0.15
N CYS A 17 -16.73 -29.80 -0.32
CA CYS A 17 -16.56 -28.44 -0.83
C CYS A 17 -16.54 -28.48 -2.36
N ASP A 18 -17.68 -28.25 -2.98
CA ASP A 18 -17.83 -28.09 -4.42
C ASP A 18 -18.78 -26.94 -4.74
N VAL A 19 -19.04 -26.71 -6.03
CA VAL A 19 -19.90 -25.63 -6.51
C VAL A 19 -21.39 -25.90 -6.24
N GLU A 20 -21.77 -27.16 -6.04
CA GLU A 20 -23.14 -27.60 -5.79
C GLU A 20 -23.52 -27.46 -4.32
N ASN A 21 -22.55 -27.54 -3.41
CA ASN A 21 -22.79 -27.34 -1.99
C ASN A 21 -22.98 -25.86 -1.65
N GLU A 22 -24.24 -25.43 -1.62
CA GLU A 22 -24.60 -24.05 -1.33
C GLU A 22 -24.18 -23.56 0.06
N LEU A 23 -23.93 -24.49 1.00
CA LEU A 23 -23.46 -24.20 2.36
C LEU A 23 -21.95 -23.92 2.43
N CYS A 24 -21.21 -24.19 1.34
CA CYS A 24 -19.78 -23.94 1.28
C CYS A 24 -19.48 -22.46 0.99
N SER A 25 -19.05 -21.71 2.00
CA SER A 25 -18.60 -20.31 1.83
C SER A 25 -17.39 -20.15 0.91
N CYS A 26 -16.65 -21.24 0.61
CA CYS A 26 -15.51 -21.23 -0.30
C CYS A 26 -15.91 -21.50 -1.76
N ARG A 27 -17.18 -21.82 -2.06
CA ARG A 27 -17.62 -22.25 -3.39
C ARG A 27 -17.33 -21.23 -4.49
N GLU A 28 -17.48 -19.94 -4.19
CA GLU A 28 -17.27 -18.85 -5.16
C GLU A 28 -15.79 -18.57 -5.41
N ASN A 29 -14.97 -18.68 -4.37
CA ASN A 29 -13.52 -18.47 -4.46
C ASN A 29 -12.78 -19.69 -5.04
N GLY A 30 -13.42 -20.86 -5.08
CA GLY A 30 -12.85 -22.11 -5.59
C GLY A 30 -11.64 -22.61 -4.80
N MET A 31 -11.40 -22.11 -3.58
CA MET A 31 -10.26 -22.50 -2.75
C MET A 31 -10.62 -22.46 -1.27
N CYS A 32 -10.34 -23.53 -0.55
CA CYS A 32 -10.37 -23.59 0.91
C CYS A 32 -8.98 -23.26 1.47
N SER A 33 -8.92 -22.53 2.59
CA SER A 33 -7.68 -22.25 3.30
C SER A 33 -7.39 -23.31 4.36
N SER A 34 -6.24 -23.22 5.02
CA SER A 34 -5.92 -24.04 6.19
C SER A 34 -6.84 -23.78 7.39
N LEU A 35 -7.62 -22.69 7.40
CA LEU A 35 -8.53 -22.35 8.48
C LEU A 35 -9.91 -23.02 8.33
N CYS A 36 -10.25 -23.51 7.14
CA CYS A 36 -11.52 -24.17 6.84
C CYS A 36 -11.68 -25.47 7.63
N LYS A 37 -12.90 -25.74 8.10
CA LYS A 37 -13.29 -26.92 8.89
C LYS A 37 -13.95 -28.03 8.05
N CYS A 38 -13.86 -27.93 6.73
CA CYS A 38 -14.20 -29.02 5.82
C CYS A 38 -13.22 -30.20 5.97
N ASP A 39 -13.51 -31.29 5.24
CA ASP A 39 -12.72 -32.52 5.24
C ASP A 39 -11.20 -32.24 5.18
N PRO A 40 -10.36 -32.94 5.97
CA PRO A 40 -8.90 -32.80 5.90
C PRO A 40 -8.32 -33.05 4.51
N ASN A 41 -8.94 -33.95 3.72
CA ASN A 41 -8.59 -34.30 2.35
C ASN A 41 -9.39 -33.50 1.30
N CYS A 42 -10.00 -32.37 1.70
CA CYS A 42 -10.74 -31.51 0.78
C CYS A 42 -9.89 -31.15 -0.46
N PRO A 43 -10.35 -31.49 -1.69
CA PRO A 43 -9.59 -31.24 -2.91
C PRO A 43 -9.46 -29.75 -3.24
N GLN A 44 -10.35 -28.91 -2.68
CA GLN A 44 -10.28 -27.45 -2.84
C GLN A 44 -9.30 -26.80 -1.87
N ARG A 45 -8.72 -27.55 -0.92
CA ARG A 45 -7.80 -26.97 0.07
C ARG A 45 -6.50 -26.58 -0.60
N PHE A 46 -6.11 -25.32 -0.45
CA PHE A 46 -4.88 -24.81 -1.03
C PHE A 46 -3.66 -25.56 -0.43
N PRO A 47 -2.85 -26.26 -1.26
CA PRO A 47 -1.84 -27.19 -0.76
C PRO A 47 -0.58 -26.51 -0.23
N GLY A 48 -0.40 -25.20 -0.45
CA GLY A 48 0.86 -24.51 -0.18
C GLY A 48 1.87 -24.65 -1.31
N CYS A 49 3.16 -24.48 -1.01
CA CYS A 49 4.23 -24.67 -1.98
C CYS A 49 5.33 -25.60 -1.44
N ASN A 50 6.11 -26.18 -2.36
CA ASN A 50 7.29 -26.99 -2.05
C ASN A 50 8.60 -26.31 -2.48
N CYS A 51 8.58 -24.98 -2.63
CA CYS A 51 9.76 -24.21 -3.07
C CYS A 51 10.92 -24.32 -2.07
N SER A 52 12.14 -24.17 -2.57
CA SER A 52 13.31 -23.97 -1.70
C SER A 52 13.25 -22.59 -1.02
N PRO A 53 13.90 -22.41 0.15
CA PRO A 53 13.92 -21.12 0.83
C PRO A 53 14.45 -19.99 -0.08
N GLY A 54 13.87 -18.79 0.04
CA GLY A 54 14.20 -17.63 -0.78
C GLY A 54 13.56 -17.59 -2.19
N GLN A 55 12.93 -18.67 -2.67
CA GLN A 55 12.44 -18.75 -4.06
C GLN A 55 10.98 -18.29 -4.26
N CYS A 56 10.25 -17.98 -3.19
CA CYS A 56 8.81 -17.71 -3.27
C CYS A 56 8.41 -16.31 -3.80
N GLN A 57 9.23 -15.64 -4.60
CA GLN A 57 9.04 -14.25 -5.03
C GLN A 57 8.54 -14.08 -6.47
N SER A 58 8.21 -15.18 -7.15
CA SER A 58 7.78 -15.15 -8.54
C SER A 58 6.63 -16.13 -8.78
N LYS A 59 6.04 -16.07 -9.98
CA LYS A 59 4.96 -16.98 -10.40
C LYS A 59 5.38 -18.46 -10.43
N ALA A 60 6.67 -18.78 -10.27
CA ALA A 60 7.13 -20.16 -10.08
C ALA A 60 6.66 -20.76 -8.75
N CYS A 61 6.39 -19.93 -7.74
CA CYS A 61 5.80 -20.37 -6.47
C CYS A 61 4.26 -20.34 -6.56
N GLN A 62 3.62 -21.45 -6.21
CA GLN A 62 2.16 -21.57 -6.21
C GLN A 62 1.48 -20.54 -5.30
N CYS A 63 2.02 -20.29 -4.10
CA CYS A 63 1.51 -19.26 -3.18
C CYS A 63 1.56 -17.88 -3.83
N TYR A 64 2.73 -17.50 -4.36
CA TYR A 64 2.90 -16.19 -5.00
C TYR A 64 1.97 -16.02 -6.21
N ARG A 65 1.86 -17.05 -7.05
CA ARG A 65 0.97 -17.07 -8.23
C ARG A 65 -0.50 -16.92 -7.84
N ALA A 66 -0.92 -17.52 -6.74
CA ALA A 66 -2.27 -17.41 -6.21
C ALA A 66 -2.52 -16.07 -5.50
N SER A 67 -1.51 -15.20 -5.37
CA SER A 67 -1.54 -14.01 -4.51
C SER A 67 -1.84 -14.33 -3.05
N TRP A 68 -1.23 -15.40 -2.54
CA TRP A 68 -1.25 -15.80 -1.13
C TRP A 68 0.17 -15.69 -0.58
N GLU A 69 0.32 -15.24 0.66
CA GLU A 69 1.55 -15.51 1.39
C GLU A 69 1.70 -17.01 1.64
N CYS A 70 2.94 -17.45 1.79
CA CYS A 70 3.22 -18.80 2.26
C CYS A 70 2.59 -18.97 3.65
N SER A 71 2.21 -20.19 4.01
CA SER A 71 1.69 -20.50 5.35
C SER A 71 2.51 -21.63 5.93
N PRO A 72 2.97 -21.55 7.19
CA PRO A 72 3.70 -22.66 7.81
C PRO A 72 2.85 -23.92 7.97
N LEU A 73 1.52 -23.77 7.93
CA LEU A 73 0.59 -24.90 8.00
C LEU A 73 0.59 -25.74 6.71
N THR A 74 0.98 -25.17 5.58
CA THR A 74 0.93 -25.85 4.26
C THR A 74 2.29 -25.90 3.56
N CYS A 75 3.14 -24.88 3.72
CA CYS A 75 4.42 -24.74 3.03
C CYS A 75 5.56 -25.29 3.87
N ARG A 76 5.95 -26.55 3.63
CA ARG A 76 6.92 -27.26 4.48
C ARG A 76 8.39 -27.02 4.12
N ASN A 77 8.70 -26.79 2.84
CA ASN A 77 10.09 -26.74 2.36
C ASN A 77 10.68 -25.33 2.28
N CYS A 78 9.85 -24.30 2.07
CA CYS A 78 10.35 -22.93 1.88
C CYS A 78 10.74 -22.24 3.19
N LYS A 79 10.52 -22.89 4.34
CA LYS A 79 10.83 -22.40 5.69
C LYS A 79 10.23 -21.02 5.98
N CYS A 80 8.94 -20.85 5.66
CA CYS A 80 8.31 -19.53 5.71
C CYS A 80 8.17 -18.94 7.11
N ASP A 81 8.14 -19.75 8.16
CA ASP A 81 8.08 -19.33 9.57
C ASP A 81 9.42 -19.44 10.33
N SER A 82 10.50 -19.88 9.67
CA SER A 82 11.80 -20.01 10.34
C SER A 82 12.25 -18.68 10.96
N MET A 83 12.46 -18.69 12.27
CA MET A 83 12.94 -17.53 13.02
C MET A 83 14.46 -17.35 12.96
N ASP A 84 15.19 -18.35 12.45
CA ASP A 84 16.66 -18.29 12.35
C ASP A 84 17.09 -17.13 11.43
N THR A 85 17.95 -16.26 11.94
CA THR A 85 18.49 -15.12 11.19
C THR A 85 19.59 -15.51 10.21
N ASN A 86 20.19 -16.70 10.39
CA ASN A 86 21.26 -17.21 9.54
C ASN A 86 20.74 -18.00 8.32
N GLU A 87 19.44 -18.33 8.28
CA GLU A 87 18.83 -19.03 7.16
C GLU A 87 18.36 -18.08 6.06
N ILE A 88 18.40 -18.55 4.82
CA ILE A 88 17.74 -17.89 3.70
C ILE A 88 16.23 -17.92 3.96
N LYS A 89 15.63 -16.76 4.22
CA LYS A 89 14.21 -16.66 4.55
C LYS A 89 13.33 -16.73 3.31
N CYS A 90 12.15 -17.36 3.45
CA CYS A 90 11.09 -17.20 2.47
C CYS A 90 10.75 -15.72 2.28
N LYS A 91 10.71 -15.26 1.03
CA LYS A 91 10.40 -13.87 0.68
C LYS A 91 8.91 -13.57 0.55
N ASN A 92 8.06 -14.60 0.64
CA ASN A 92 6.59 -14.50 0.55
C ASN A 92 5.93 -14.80 1.90
N PHE A 93 6.44 -14.16 2.95
CA PHE A 93 5.91 -14.20 4.32
C PHE A 93 6.25 -12.90 5.07
N SER A 94 6.45 -11.82 4.33
CA SER A 94 6.99 -10.56 4.84
C SER A 94 5.93 -9.76 5.60
N MET A 95 4.66 -9.81 5.20
CA MET A 95 3.56 -9.14 5.90
C MET A 95 3.24 -9.82 7.22
N ASN A 96 3.18 -11.16 7.26
CA ASN A 96 3.05 -11.90 8.53
C ASN A 96 4.18 -11.58 9.52
N ARG A 97 5.41 -11.40 9.03
CA ARG A 97 6.58 -11.05 9.87
C ARG A 97 6.71 -9.56 10.18
N MET A 98 5.84 -8.70 9.62
CA MET A 98 5.97 -7.24 9.68
C MET A 98 7.37 -6.76 9.24
N ASN A 99 7.96 -7.44 8.25
CA ASN A 99 9.30 -7.17 7.75
C ASN A 99 9.27 -6.03 6.72
N HIS A 100 8.85 -4.85 7.17
CA HIS A 100 8.78 -3.64 6.35
C HIS A 100 10.15 -2.99 6.21
N LYS A 101 10.37 -2.32 5.09
CA LYS A 101 11.56 -1.50 4.87
C LYS A 101 11.54 -0.27 5.77
N LYS A 102 12.71 0.21 6.15
CA LYS A 102 12.86 1.49 6.86
C LYS A 102 12.45 2.63 5.95
N MET A 103 11.57 3.50 6.44
CA MET A 103 11.03 4.62 5.67
C MET A 103 10.86 5.85 6.56
N MET A 104 10.70 7.02 5.95
CA MET A 104 10.37 8.27 6.64
C MET A 104 9.36 9.09 5.85
N VAL A 105 8.66 9.98 6.56
CA VAL A 105 7.81 11.00 5.96
C VAL A 105 8.62 12.29 5.81
N GLY A 106 8.62 12.87 4.62
CA GLY A 106 9.31 14.11 4.29
C GLY A 106 8.46 15.03 3.42
N LYS A 107 9.00 16.17 2.99
CA LYS A 107 8.31 17.04 2.02
C LYS A 107 8.46 16.47 0.61
N SER A 108 7.33 16.21 -0.04
CA SER A 108 7.29 15.68 -1.40
C SER A 108 7.70 16.74 -2.43
N LYS A 109 8.29 16.28 -3.53
CA LYS A 109 8.51 17.12 -4.72
C LYS A 109 7.22 17.30 -5.54
N ILE A 110 6.22 16.45 -5.32
CA ILE A 110 4.92 16.45 -6.00
C ILE A 110 3.95 17.36 -5.22
N ALA A 111 3.46 16.89 -4.07
CA ALA A 111 2.48 17.61 -3.26
C ALA A 111 2.57 17.20 -1.79
N GLY A 112 2.35 18.15 -0.88
CA GLY A 112 2.26 17.88 0.55
C GLY A 112 3.47 17.14 1.14
N ASN A 113 3.18 16.07 1.88
CA ASN A 113 4.18 15.16 2.41
C ASN A 113 4.34 13.96 1.47
N GLY A 114 5.52 13.36 1.44
CA GLY A 114 5.83 12.16 0.69
C GLY A 114 6.45 11.11 1.59
N LEU A 115 6.40 9.86 1.15
CA LEU A 115 7.07 8.73 1.79
C LEU A 115 8.40 8.46 1.09
N PHE A 116 9.46 8.24 1.88
CA PHE A 116 10.81 8.02 1.38
C PHE A 116 11.40 6.77 1.99
N ILE A 117 12.09 5.96 1.19
CA ILE A 117 12.78 4.77 1.68
C ILE A 117 14.15 5.15 2.28
N LEU A 118 14.56 4.49 3.36
CA LEU A 118 15.83 4.75 4.06
C LEU A 118 16.89 3.67 3.83
N GLU A 119 16.55 2.64 3.06
CA GLU A 119 17.44 1.54 2.70
C GLU A 119 17.22 1.12 1.25
N SER A 120 18.14 0.33 0.69
CA SER A 120 17.98 -0.20 -0.66
C SER A 120 16.91 -1.29 -0.72
N ALA A 121 16.25 -1.38 -1.87
CA ALA A 121 15.35 -2.48 -2.19
C ALA A 121 15.52 -2.92 -3.64
N GLU A 122 15.49 -4.22 -3.87
CA GLU A 122 15.54 -4.77 -5.23
C GLU A 122 14.15 -4.72 -5.88
N LYS A 123 14.11 -4.82 -7.21
CA LYS A 123 12.84 -4.96 -7.94
C LYS A 123 12.05 -6.17 -7.40
N ASP A 124 10.73 -5.99 -7.31
CA ASP A 124 9.74 -6.94 -6.81
C ASP A 124 9.88 -7.27 -5.30
N GLU A 125 10.77 -6.58 -4.58
CA GLU A 125 10.91 -6.74 -3.14
C GLU A 125 9.75 -6.07 -2.38
N PHE A 126 9.29 -6.72 -1.31
CA PHE A 126 8.29 -6.15 -0.40
C PHE A 126 8.84 -4.91 0.32
N ILE A 127 8.07 -3.83 0.30
CA ILE A 127 8.43 -2.55 0.94
C ILE A 127 7.65 -2.37 2.23
N THR A 128 6.33 -2.32 2.14
CA THR A 128 5.46 -2.15 3.30
C THR A 128 4.06 -2.62 2.97
N GLU A 129 3.25 -2.83 4.00
CA GLU A 129 1.81 -2.96 3.83
C GLU A 129 1.14 -1.58 3.82
N TYR A 130 0.04 -1.47 3.07
CA TYR A 130 -0.91 -0.37 3.18
C TYR A 130 -1.99 -0.72 4.21
N VAL A 131 -1.85 -0.14 5.41
CA VAL A 131 -2.68 -0.47 6.57
C VAL A 131 -3.74 0.60 6.76
N GLY A 132 -4.99 0.18 6.93
CA GLY A 132 -6.06 1.03 7.43
C GLY A 132 -7.31 0.27 7.86
N GLU A 133 -8.40 1.00 8.06
CA GLU A 133 -9.71 0.43 8.40
C GLU A 133 -10.31 -0.28 7.17
N ARG A 134 -10.79 -1.52 7.34
CA ARG A 134 -11.52 -2.20 6.27
C ARG A 134 -12.98 -1.77 6.27
N ILE A 135 -13.43 -1.24 5.15
CA ILE A 135 -14.77 -0.67 4.97
C ILE A 135 -15.49 -1.28 3.77
N THR A 136 -16.83 -1.19 3.77
CA THR A 136 -17.68 -1.61 2.65
C THR A 136 -17.61 -0.64 1.49
N ASP A 137 -18.03 -1.07 0.30
CA ASP A 137 -18.12 -0.19 -0.87
C ASP A 137 -19.06 1.00 -0.60
N ASP A 138 -20.23 0.75 0.00
CA ASP A 138 -21.17 1.80 0.40
C ASP A 138 -20.55 2.81 1.38
N GLU A 139 -19.75 2.33 2.33
CA GLU A 139 -19.06 3.20 3.29
C GLU A 139 -17.90 3.96 2.63
N ALA A 140 -17.20 3.33 1.68
CA ALA A 140 -16.16 3.97 0.89
C ALA A 140 -16.75 5.09 0.02
N GLU A 141 -17.90 4.89 -0.60
CA GLU A 141 -18.63 5.92 -1.34
C GLU A 141 -19.07 7.07 -0.42
N ARG A 142 -19.66 6.74 0.73
CA ARG A 142 -20.10 7.73 1.73
C ARG A 142 -18.94 8.59 2.24
N ARG A 143 -17.80 7.98 2.56
CA ARG A 143 -16.58 8.70 2.99
C ARG A 143 -15.92 9.46 1.83
N GLY A 144 -15.88 8.86 0.65
CA GLY A 144 -15.33 9.44 -0.58
C GLY A 144 -15.96 10.79 -0.92
N ALA A 145 -17.28 10.90 -0.82
CA ALA A 145 -18.00 12.17 -1.05
C ALA A 145 -17.56 13.32 -0.12
N ILE A 146 -17.06 12.99 1.09
CA ILE A 146 -16.48 13.95 2.03
C ILE A 146 -15.03 14.24 1.64
N TYR A 147 -14.24 13.20 1.36
CA TYR A 147 -12.82 13.29 1.01
C TYR A 147 -12.57 14.05 -0.29
N ASP A 148 -13.49 14.00 -1.25
CA ASP A 148 -13.43 14.77 -2.49
C ASP A 148 -13.55 16.29 -2.25
N LYS A 149 -14.32 16.69 -1.24
CA LYS A 149 -14.43 18.09 -0.80
C LYS A 149 -13.18 18.54 -0.05
N LEU A 150 -12.58 17.63 0.71
CA LEU A 150 -11.31 17.86 1.43
C LEU A 150 -10.08 17.76 0.53
N LYS A 151 -10.23 17.30 -0.72
CA LYS A 151 -9.14 17.03 -1.67
C LYS A 151 -8.06 16.12 -1.08
N CYS A 152 -8.50 15.13 -0.29
CA CYS A 152 -7.61 14.24 0.43
C CYS A 152 -8.30 12.89 0.65
N SER A 153 -7.98 11.89 -0.17
CA SER A 153 -8.51 10.52 -0.06
C SER A 153 -7.38 9.53 0.22
N TYR A 154 -7.59 8.66 1.21
CA TYR A 154 -6.72 7.54 1.57
C TYR A 154 -7.46 6.20 1.46
N ILE A 155 -8.47 6.15 0.59
CA ILE A 155 -9.25 4.94 0.33
C ILE A 155 -8.56 4.15 -0.79
N PHE A 156 -8.28 2.87 -0.53
CA PHE A 156 -7.72 1.93 -1.48
C PHE A 156 -8.70 0.78 -1.71
N ASN A 157 -9.24 0.66 -2.92
CA ASN A 157 -10.22 -0.37 -3.26
C ASN A 157 -9.58 -1.76 -3.37
N LEU A 158 -10.25 -2.77 -2.80
CA LEU A 158 -9.84 -4.16 -2.90
C LEU A 158 -10.51 -4.81 -4.11
N THR A 159 -9.75 -5.65 -4.82
CA THR A 159 -10.27 -6.43 -5.95
C THR A 159 -11.35 -7.45 -5.55
N THR A 160 -11.49 -7.72 -4.25
CA THR A 160 -12.46 -8.66 -3.68
C THR A 160 -13.69 -7.98 -3.09
N GLY A 161 -13.91 -6.70 -3.40
CA GLY A 161 -14.95 -5.87 -2.81
C GLY A 161 -14.53 -5.21 -1.50
N GLY A 162 -15.07 -4.02 -1.27
CA GLY A 162 -14.68 -3.12 -0.18
C GLY A 162 -13.39 -2.36 -0.43
N ALA A 163 -12.96 -1.64 0.60
CA ALA A 163 -11.76 -0.83 0.57
C ALA A 163 -11.01 -0.84 1.91
N ILE A 164 -9.75 -0.40 1.86
CA ILE A 164 -8.95 -0.05 3.03
C ILE A 164 -8.85 1.47 3.10
N ASP A 165 -9.34 2.07 4.19
CA ASP A 165 -9.29 3.50 4.46
C ASP A 165 -8.23 3.82 5.51
N SER A 166 -7.15 4.51 5.08
CA SER A 166 -6.04 4.89 5.95
C SER A 166 -6.16 6.29 6.57
N PHE A 167 -7.33 6.93 6.48
CA PHE A 167 -7.53 8.29 6.99
C PHE A 167 -7.38 8.36 8.51
N SER A 168 -8.19 7.59 9.25
CA SER A 168 -8.22 7.61 10.72
C SER A 168 -7.24 6.61 11.35
N LEU A 169 -7.21 5.39 10.82
CA LEU A 169 -6.34 4.31 11.27
C LEU A 169 -5.43 3.96 10.11
N GLY A 170 -4.12 4.10 10.26
CA GLY A 170 -3.19 3.69 9.21
C GLY A 170 -1.73 3.91 9.58
N ASN A 171 -0.83 3.45 8.70
CA ASN A 171 0.61 3.61 8.88
C ASN A 171 1.15 4.71 7.94
N ILE A 172 2.47 4.92 7.96
CA ILE A 172 3.11 5.95 7.13
C ILE A 172 3.02 5.67 5.62
N SER A 173 2.59 4.48 5.18
CA SER A 173 2.46 4.15 3.76
C SER A 173 1.44 5.04 3.05
N ARG A 174 0.47 5.62 3.78
CA ARG A 174 -0.54 6.54 3.26
C ARG A 174 0.05 7.82 2.64
N PHE A 175 1.32 8.13 2.90
CA PHE A 175 2.02 9.27 2.33
C PHE A 175 2.77 8.94 1.03
N ALA A 176 2.69 7.71 0.52
CA ALA A 176 3.18 7.40 -0.82
C ALA A 176 2.26 8.10 -1.84
N ASN A 177 2.82 8.99 -2.66
CA ASN A 177 2.03 9.83 -3.57
C ASN A 177 1.72 9.13 -4.90
N HIS A 178 0.79 9.73 -5.65
CA HIS A 178 0.42 9.27 -6.98
C HIS A 178 1.51 9.57 -8.02
N GLU A 179 1.84 8.56 -8.84
CA GLU A 179 2.56 8.69 -10.11
C GLU A 179 2.10 7.59 -11.07
N SER A 180 1.57 7.96 -12.24
CA SER A 180 1.06 7.00 -13.23
C SER A 180 2.08 6.63 -14.30
N THR A 181 3.05 7.49 -14.61
CA THR A 181 3.95 7.26 -15.75
C THR A 181 5.13 6.37 -15.39
N ASP A 182 5.80 6.66 -14.27
CA ASP A 182 6.97 5.90 -13.79
C ASP A 182 6.99 5.73 -12.26
N PRO A 183 5.96 5.07 -11.67
CA PRO A 183 5.92 4.85 -10.24
C PRO A 183 7.09 4.00 -9.74
N THR A 184 7.51 4.22 -8.50
CA THR A 184 8.55 3.42 -7.84
C THR A 184 7.99 2.15 -7.21
N LEU A 185 6.68 2.11 -6.95
CA LEU A 185 5.97 1.00 -6.34
C LEU A 185 4.87 0.44 -7.24
N TYR A 186 4.47 -0.80 -6.98
CA TYR A 186 3.17 -1.34 -7.38
C TYR A 186 2.50 -2.00 -6.16
N ALA A 187 1.17 -2.02 -6.17
CA ALA A 187 0.37 -2.62 -5.13
C ALA A 187 -0.10 -4.03 -5.53
N ARG A 188 -0.26 -4.92 -4.54
CA ARG A 188 -0.94 -6.21 -4.72
C ARG A 188 -1.85 -6.48 -3.54
N THR A 189 -3.07 -6.91 -3.84
CA THR A 189 -3.93 -7.59 -2.86
C THR A 189 -3.42 -9.01 -2.67
N VAL A 190 -3.09 -9.36 -1.44
CA VAL A 190 -2.53 -10.67 -1.06
C VAL A 190 -3.34 -11.26 0.09
N VAL A 191 -3.61 -12.56 0.03
CA VAL A 191 -4.21 -13.31 1.15
C VAL A 191 -3.13 -13.65 2.16
N VAL A 192 -3.29 -13.15 3.38
CA VAL A 192 -2.34 -13.28 4.48
C VAL A 192 -3.11 -13.81 5.68
N GLY A 193 -2.85 -15.05 6.10
CA GLY A 193 -3.56 -15.64 7.24
C GLY A 193 -5.08 -15.74 7.07
N GLY A 194 -5.58 -15.75 5.82
CA GLY A 194 -7.02 -15.73 5.54
C GLY A 194 -7.63 -14.33 5.42
N GLU A 195 -6.83 -13.27 5.33
CA GLU A 195 -7.34 -11.91 5.09
C GLU A 195 -6.72 -11.29 3.84
N HIS A 196 -7.52 -10.53 3.09
CA HIS A 196 -7.01 -9.72 1.99
C HIS A 196 -6.33 -8.48 2.55
N ARG A 197 -5.04 -8.34 2.30
CA ARG A 197 -4.19 -7.21 2.70
C ARG A 197 -3.51 -6.62 1.47
N ILE A 198 -3.11 -5.36 1.55
CA ILE A 198 -2.45 -4.66 0.44
C ILE A 198 -0.95 -4.57 0.74
N GLY A 199 -0.13 -5.22 -0.09
CA GLY A 199 1.31 -5.07 -0.05
C GLY A 199 1.80 -4.09 -1.13
N PHE A 200 2.71 -3.20 -0.75
CA PHE A 200 3.52 -2.43 -1.69
C PHE A 200 4.85 -3.11 -1.95
N TYR A 201 5.21 -3.17 -3.23
CA TYR A 201 6.40 -3.82 -3.74
C TYR A 201 7.14 -2.87 -4.66
N ALA A 202 8.46 -2.98 -4.71
CA ALA A 202 9.28 -2.15 -5.57
C ALA A 202 9.06 -2.48 -7.05
N LYS A 203 8.68 -1.51 -7.88
CA LYS A 203 8.55 -1.69 -9.34
C LYS A 203 9.91 -1.72 -10.04
N LYS A 204 10.93 -1.15 -9.40
CA LYS A 204 12.33 -1.05 -9.83
C LYS A 204 13.25 -1.04 -8.61
N ALA A 205 14.55 -1.21 -8.80
CA ALA A 205 15.51 -1.08 -7.70
C ALA A 205 15.45 0.33 -7.10
N LEU A 206 15.47 0.42 -5.78
CA LEU A 206 15.35 1.65 -5.00
C LEU A 206 16.62 1.89 -4.18
N LYS A 207 16.95 3.17 -4.00
CA LYS A 207 18.06 3.64 -3.18
C LYS A 207 17.54 4.41 -1.97
N PRO A 208 18.32 4.49 -0.87
CA PRO A 208 17.99 5.38 0.24
C PRO A 208 17.76 6.81 -0.25
N GLY A 209 16.63 7.41 0.17
CA GLY A 209 16.20 8.74 -0.21
C GLY A 209 15.26 8.80 -1.43
N ASP A 210 15.02 7.68 -2.12
CA ASP A 210 14.03 7.65 -3.19
C ASP A 210 12.61 7.88 -2.64
N GLU A 211 11.83 8.70 -3.35
CA GLU A 211 10.42 8.93 -3.03
C GLU A 211 9.58 7.73 -3.50
N LEU A 212 8.73 7.23 -2.60
CA LEU A 212 7.84 6.10 -2.83
C LEU A 212 6.52 6.60 -3.44
N LEU A 213 6.26 6.16 -4.67
CA LEU A 213 5.20 6.63 -5.54
C LEU A 213 4.51 5.43 -6.17
N PHE A 214 3.19 5.44 -6.24
CA PHE A 214 2.42 4.37 -6.88
C PHE A 214 1.29 4.92 -7.74
N ASP A 215 0.80 4.12 -8.68
CA ASP A 215 -0.35 4.49 -9.47
C ASP A 215 -1.63 4.31 -8.64
N TYR A 216 -2.43 5.36 -8.53
CA TYR A 216 -3.69 5.32 -7.78
C TYR A 216 -4.83 4.79 -8.64
N ASP A 217 -4.57 4.55 -9.94
CA ASP A 217 -5.56 4.12 -10.93
C ASP A 217 -6.75 5.09 -11.00
N TYR A 218 -6.46 6.39 -10.87
CA TYR A 218 -7.49 7.42 -11.00
C TYR A 218 -8.16 7.31 -12.37
N ALA A 219 -9.48 7.44 -12.40
CA ALA A 219 -10.20 7.64 -13.66
C ALA A 219 -9.59 8.82 -14.44
N ILE A 220 -9.58 8.72 -15.77
CA ILE A 220 -8.91 9.66 -16.69
C ILE A 220 -9.27 11.14 -16.39
N GLU A 221 -10.49 11.40 -15.94
CA GLU A 221 -10.99 12.72 -15.59
C GLU A 221 -10.30 13.31 -14.34
N HIS A 222 -10.06 12.49 -13.32
CA HIS A 222 -9.32 12.87 -12.12
C HIS A 222 -7.82 13.06 -12.41
N GLN A 223 -7.23 12.25 -13.30
CA GLN A 223 -5.83 12.41 -13.71
C GLN A 223 -5.56 13.79 -14.34
N LYS A 224 -6.51 14.29 -15.16
CA LYS A 224 -6.41 15.62 -15.78
C LYS A 224 -6.46 16.75 -14.74
N ALA A 225 -7.30 16.63 -13.72
CA ALA A 225 -7.41 17.62 -12.66
C ALA A 225 -6.10 17.74 -11.84
N ILE A 226 -5.54 16.60 -11.42
CA ILE A 226 -4.28 16.54 -10.64
C ILE A 226 -3.11 17.10 -11.45
N SER A 227 -3.02 16.74 -12.73
CA SER A 227 -1.96 17.23 -13.64
C SER A 227 -1.99 18.76 -13.79
N ASN A 228 -3.20 19.34 -13.82
CA ASN A 228 -3.39 20.78 -13.93
C ASN A 228 -3.04 21.52 -12.63
N GLU A 229 -3.36 20.95 -11.46
CA GLU A 229 -3.00 21.50 -10.15
C GLU A 229 -1.49 21.46 -9.91
N ALA A 230 -0.82 20.33 -10.17
CA ALA A 230 0.63 20.20 -10.07
C ALA A 230 1.37 21.19 -10.99
N SER A 231 0.81 21.44 -12.18
CA SER A 231 1.33 22.45 -13.12
C SER A 231 1.13 23.88 -12.64
N SER A 232 0.01 24.16 -11.97
CA SER A 232 -0.33 25.46 -11.40
C SER A 232 0.54 25.80 -10.20
N ASP A 233 0.78 24.83 -9.32
CA ASP A 233 1.69 24.96 -8.17
C ASP A 233 3.15 25.16 -8.60
N LYS A 234 3.60 24.45 -9.63
CA LYS A 234 4.93 24.67 -10.24
C LYS A 234 5.04 26.09 -10.83
N LYS A 235 4.01 26.58 -11.53
CA LYS A 235 3.97 27.96 -12.06
C LYS A 235 3.98 29.01 -10.94
N MET A 236 3.24 28.77 -9.85
CA MET A 236 3.17 29.70 -8.72
C MET A 236 4.48 29.75 -7.92
N LYS A 237 5.15 28.61 -7.72
CA LYS A 237 6.50 28.54 -7.14
C LYS A 237 7.55 29.24 -8.02
N LYS A 238 7.47 29.09 -9.36
CA LYS A 238 8.36 29.77 -10.31
C LYS A 238 8.16 31.30 -10.33
N LYS A 239 6.90 31.77 -10.26
CA LYS A 239 6.58 33.20 -10.13
C LYS A 239 7.12 33.80 -8.82
N LYS A 240 6.96 33.10 -7.68
CA LYS A 240 7.50 33.54 -6.39
C LYS A 240 9.03 33.61 -6.37
N LYS A 241 9.72 32.67 -7.05
CA LYS A 241 11.19 32.70 -7.17
C LYS A 241 11.67 33.88 -8.03
N LYS A 242 11.00 34.14 -9.16
CA LYS A 242 11.31 35.26 -10.05
C LYS A 242 11.06 36.64 -9.42
N ALA A 243 10.04 36.74 -8.56
CA ALA A 243 9.75 37.97 -7.80
C ALA A 243 10.77 38.26 -6.69
N LYS A 244 11.43 37.22 -6.16
CA LYS A 244 12.47 37.33 -5.11
C LYS A 244 13.85 37.68 -5.67
N GLU A 245 14.08 37.39 -6.95
CA GLU A 245 15.29 37.76 -7.70
C GLU A 245 15.19 39.17 -8.32
N SER A 246 14.00 39.79 -8.34
CA SER A 246 13.76 41.13 -8.92
C SER A 246 13.67 42.27 -7.91
N THR A 247 13.82 42.02 -6.61
CA THR A 247 13.93 43.07 -5.58
C THR A 247 15.40 43.53 -5.45
N PRO A 248 15.73 44.80 -5.74
CA PRO A 248 17.08 45.33 -5.52
C PRO A 248 17.40 45.40 -4.01
N PRO A 249 18.68 45.38 -3.60
CA PRO A 249 19.05 45.66 -2.22
C PRO A 249 18.68 47.11 -1.90
N SER A 250 17.94 47.34 -0.81
CA SER A 250 17.69 48.70 -0.32
C SER A 250 18.95 49.25 0.34
N ASP A 251 19.47 50.33 -0.24
CA ASP A 251 20.61 51.09 0.26
C ASP A 251 20.37 51.67 1.66
N SER A 252 21.42 51.61 2.47
CA SER A 252 21.62 52.27 3.75
C SER A 252 21.48 53.80 3.67
N ILE A 253 20.82 54.42 4.67
CA ILE A 253 20.85 55.87 4.89
C ILE A 253 21.36 56.16 6.31
N PRO A 254 22.20 57.20 6.53
CA PRO A 254 22.99 57.42 7.73
C PRO A 254 22.22 58.15 8.84
N GLY A 255 22.75 58.04 10.06
CA GLY A 255 22.10 58.52 11.28
C GLY A 255 22.01 60.03 11.46
N SER A 256 21.17 60.42 12.42
CA SER A 256 21.26 61.69 13.11
C SER A 256 20.75 61.53 14.56
N SER A 257 21.52 62.15 15.44
CA SER A 257 21.37 62.26 16.89
C SER A 257 20.16 63.09 17.31
N SER A 258 19.54 62.74 18.43
CA SER A 258 18.87 63.74 19.27
C SER A 258 19.02 63.41 20.75
N SER A 259 19.58 64.41 21.44
CA SER A 259 19.67 64.62 22.87
C SER A 259 18.30 64.71 23.53
N SER A 260 18.19 64.19 24.76
CA SER A 260 17.09 64.49 25.68
C SER A 260 17.67 65.11 26.96
N SER A 261 17.14 66.27 27.32
CA SER A 261 17.29 66.90 28.63
C SER A 261 16.07 67.77 28.92
N LEU A 262 15.62 67.68 30.19
CA LEU A 262 14.61 68.47 30.91
C LEU A 262 13.16 67.99 30.64
N SER A 263 12.42 67.48 31.62
CA SER A 263 12.26 67.90 33.04
C SER A 263 12.18 66.70 33.99
#